data_AF-A6NYU2-F1
#
_entry.id   AF-A6NYU2-F1
#
_cell.length_a   1.000
_cell.length_b   1.000
_cell.length_c   1.000
_cell.angle_alpha   90.00
_cell.angle_beta   90.00
_cell.angle_gamma   90.00
#
_symmetry.space_group_name_H-M   'P 1'
#
loop_
_entity.id
_entity.type
_entity.pdbx_description
1 polymer ?
#
loop_
_entity_poly.entity_id
_entity_poly.type
_entity_poly.pdbx_seq_one_letter_code
_entity_poly.pdbx_strand_id
1 'polypeptide(L)' 'MRQDTELINFPLYCPKCKQETLVNVKKSKLSVIRMADLISKEDNEL' A
#
# COMPACT_ATOMS: atom_id res chain seq x y z
N MET A 1 -17.79 10.04 7.73
CA MET A 1 -16.64 9.14 7.43
C MET A 1 -16.52 9.03 5.92
N ARG A 2 -15.33 9.25 5.33
CA ARG A 2 -15.14 9.13 3.87
C ARG A 2 -14.91 7.67 3.51
N GLN A 3 -15.98 6.94 3.20
CA GLN A 3 -15.91 5.50 2.91
C GLN A 3 -15.41 5.20 1.49
N ASP A 4 -15.56 6.16 0.58
CA ASP A 4 -15.24 6.01 -0.85
C ASP A 4 -13.84 6.54 -1.22
N THR A 5 -13.06 7.02 -0.24
CA THR A 5 -11.70 7.47 -0.48
C THR A 5 -10.74 6.29 -0.38
N GLU A 6 -9.97 6.08 -1.44
CA GLU A 6 -8.87 5.13 -1.50
C GLU A 6 -7.55 5.87 -1.69
N LEU A 7 -6.49 5.38 -1.04
CA LEU A 7 -5.12 5.79 -1.31
C LEU A 7 -4.42 4.61 -1.96
N ILE A 8 -3.85 4.81 -3.14
CA ILE A 8 -3.18 3.76 -3.92
C ILE A 8 -1.72 4.14 -4.08
N ASN A 9 -0.81 3.23 -3.72
CA ASN A 9 0.65 3.38 -3.80
C ASN A 9 1.16 4.68 -3.16
N PHE A 10 0.63 5.02 -1.98
CA PHE A 10 0.96 6.27 -1.30
C PHE A 10 2.20 6.09 -0.42
N PRO A 11 3.19 7.00 -0.44
CA PRO A 11 4.37 6.89 0.41
C PRO A 11 4.05 7.22 1.87
N LEU A 12 4.47 6.35 2.77
CA LEU A 12 4.42 6.55 4.21
C LEU A 12 5.85 6.60 4.75
N TYR A 13 6.25 7.77 5.24
CA TYR A 13 7.56 7.95 5.86
C TYR A 13 7.54 7.50 7.33
N CYS A 14 8.48 6.63 7.71
CA CYS A 14 8.72 6.27 9.10
C CYS A 14 9.92 7.09 9.64
N PRO A 15 9.70 8.07 10.54
CA PRO A 15 10.79 8.89 11.08
C PRO A 15 11.77 8.11 11.97
N LYS A 16 11.33 7.00 12.56
CA LYS A 16 12.20 6.14 13.39
C LYS A 16 13.18 5.34 12.55
N CYS A 17 12.71 4.79 11.42
CA CYS A 17 13.53 3.98 10.52
C CYS A 17 14.23 4.82 9.45
N LYS A 18 13.81 6.07 9.26
CA LYS A 18 14.24 6.96 8.17
C LYS A 18 14.03 6.35 6.78
N GLN A 19 12.92 5.64 6.61
CA GLN A 19 12.57 4.93 5.38
C GLN A 19 11.15 5.25 4.96
N GLU A 20 10.90 5.23 3.66
CA GLU A 20 9.58 5.33 3.07
C GLU A 20 9.07 3.93 2.69
N THR A 21 7.78 3.73 2.81
CA THR A 21 7.12 2.50 2.39
C THR A 21 5.84 2.84 1.65
N LEU A 22 5.56 2.15 0.56
CA LEU A 22 4.31 2.33 -0.18
C LEU A 22 3.16 1.61 0.53
N VAL A 23 2.03 2.31 0.68
CA VAL A 23 0.83 1.77 1.32
C VAL A 23 -0.40 1.99 0.44
N ASN A 24 -1.34 1.07 0.58
CA ASN A 24 -2.71 1.23 0.07
C ASN A 24 -3.65 1.41 1.26
N VAL A 25 -4.61 2.32 1.14
CA VAL A 25 -5.69 2.48 2.13
C VAL A 25 -7.01 2.34 1.43
N LYS A 26 -7.83 1.37 1.85
CA LYS A 26 -9.18 1.14 1.33
C LYS A 26 -10.15 0.97 2.48
N LYS A 27 -11.22 1.76 2.53
CA LYS A 27 -12.24 1.72 3.60
C LYS A 27 -11.61 1.77 5.01
N SER A 28 -10.62 2.64 5.22
CA SER A 28 -9.82 2.77 6.45
C SER A 28 -8.94 1.56 6.83
N LYS A 29 -8.78 0.58 5.94
CA LYS A 29 -7.81 -0.52 6.12
C LYS A 29 -6.51 -0.17 5.40
N LEU A 30 -5.41 -0.13 6.15
CA LEU A 30 -4.07 0.07 5.61
C LEU A 30 -3.44 -1.28 5.24
N SER A 31 -2.88 -1.35 4.03
CA SER A 31 -2.09 -2.47 3.53
C SER A 31 -0.71 -1.95 3.10
N VAL A 32 0.35 -2.61 3.54
CA VAL A 32 1.72 -2.30 3.13
C VAL A 32 2.03 -3.06 1.85
N ILE A 33 2.60 -2.38 0.85
CA ILE A 33 3.04 -3.02 -0.39
C ILE A 33 4.45 -3.56 -0.20
N ARG A 34 4.62 -4.87 -0.33
CA ARG A 34 5.91 -5.56 -0.31
C ARG A 34 6.26 -6.01 -1.73
N MET A 35 7.54 -6.29 -1.97
CA MET A 35 8.01 -6.79 -3.27
C MET A 35 7.26 -8.07 -3.70
N ALA A 36 6.98 -8.98 -2.75
CA ALA A 36 6.20 -10.18 -3.01
C ALA A 36 4.77 -9.88 -3.53
N ASP A 37 4.14 -8.80 -3.07
CA ASP A 37 2.79 -8.42 -3.52
C ASP A 37 2.79 -7.89 -4.97
N LEU A 38 3.94 -7.39 -5.46
CA LEU A 38 4.10 -6.98 -6.85
C LEU A 38 4.25 -8.20 -7.76
N ILE A 39 5.04 -9.18 -7.33
CA ILE A 39 5.28 -10.41 -8.08
C ILE A 39 3.99 -11.24 -8.16
N SER A 40 3.29 -11.45 -7.03
CA SER A 40 2.05 -12.23 -7.00
C SER A 40 0.86 -11.58 -7.72
N LYS A 41 0.93 -10.28 -8.03
CA LYS A 41 -0.09 -9.63 -8.88
C LYS A 41 0.15 -9.89 -10.37
N GLU A 42 1.41 -9.98 -10.79
CA GLU A 42 1.77 -10.36 -12.15
C GLU A 42 1.27 -11.78 -12.46
N ASP A 43 1.33 -12.69 -11.47
CA ASP A 43 0.87 -14.09 -11.60
C ASP A 43 -0.67 -14.28 -11.60
N ASN A 44 -1.45 -13.22 -11.34
CA ASN A 44 -2.93 -13.24 -11.33
C ASN A 44 -3.54 -12.35 -12.44
N GLU A 45 -2.70 -11.80 -13.31
CA GLU A 45 -3.09 -11.13 -14.56
C GLU A 45 -2.57 -11.88 -15.80
N LEU A 46 -2.31 -13.20 -15.67
CA LEU A 46 -2.07 -14.13 -16.80
C LEU A 46 -3.18 -15.18 -16.93
#